data_AF-A0A5C1W9G5-F1
#
_entry.id   AF-A0A5C1W9G5-F1
#
_cell.length_a   1.000
_cell.length_b   1.000
_cell.length_c   1.000
_cell.angle_alpha   90.00
_cell.angle_beta   90.00
_cell.angle_gamma   90.00
#
_symmetry.space_group_name_H-M   'P 1'
#
loop_
_entity.id
_entity.type
_entity.pdbx_description
1 polymer ?
#
loop_
_entity_poly.entity_id
_entity_poly.type
_entity_poly.pdbx_seq_one_letter_code
_entity_poly.pdbx_strand_id
1 'polypeptide(L)'
;MSGLRLLISLAGGFAIARLLDENRRLRAELDTRMAWEAALDEKAKRGLGGERHAGTEAMRYPPPQWDEVDEAADESFPASDPPAFNARNTT
;
A
#
# COMPACT_ATOMS: atom_id res chain seq x y z
N MET A 1 -47.13 27.01 -21.66
CA MET A 1 -45.75 26.53 -21.94
C MET A 1 -44.73 26.81 -20.82
N SER A 2 -44.98 27.73 -19.89
CA SER A 2 -44.03 28.06 -18.80
C SER A 2 -43.92 26.98 -17.71
N GLY A 3 -45.02 26.30 -17.35
CA GLY A 3 -45.03 25.30 -16.28
C GLY A 3 -44.20 24.04 -16.56
N LEU A 4 -44.20 23.55 -17.82
CA LEU A 4 -43.42 22.37 -18.20
C LEU A 4 -41.91 22.62 -18.08
N ARG A 5 -41.44 23.82 -18.44
CA ARG A 5 -40.03 24.21 -18.28
C ARG A 5 -39.62 24.25 -16.81
N LEU A 6 -40.48 24.78 -15.94
CA LEU A 6 -40.24 24.80 -14.49
C LEU A 6 -40.09 23.37 -13.93
N LEU A 7 -40.97 22.45 -14.32
CA LEU A 7 -40.91 21.06 -13.89
C LEU A 7 -39.64 20.35 -14.36
N ILE A 8 -39.23 20.56 -15.61
CA ILE A 8 -37.98 20.00 -16.16
C ILE A 8 -36.77 20.57 -15.41
N SER A 9 -36.73 21.87 -15.13
CA SER A 9 -35.64 22.50 -14.38
C SER A 9 -35.54 21.99 -12.95
N LEU A 10 -36.67 21.80 -12.26
CA LEU A 10 -36.70 21.23 -10.91
C LEU A 10 -36.24 19.76 -10.89
N ALA A 11 -36.71 18.95 -11.86
CA ALA A 11 -36.28 17.55 -11.98
C ALA A 11 -34.78 17.45 -12.28
N GLY A 12 -34.25 18.31 -13.17
CA GLY A 12 -32.82 18.39 -13.46
C GLY A 12 -32.00 18.81 -12.24
N GLY A 13 -32.45 19.83 -11.51
CA GLY A 13 -31.79 20.28 -10.28
C GLY A 13 -31.76 19.20 -9.19
N PHE A 14 -32.87 18.47 -9.02
CA PHE A 14 -32.94 17.36 -8.07
C PHE A 14 -32.01 16.20 -8.45
N ALA A 15 -31.96 15.83 -9.73
CA ALA A 15 -31.05 14.80 -10.21
C ALA A 15 -29.57 15.19 -10.00
N ILE A 16 -29.21 16.44 -10.31
CA ILE A 16 -27.86 16.96 -10.05
C ILE A 16 -27.52 16.92 -8.55
N ALA A 17 -28.45 17.33 -7.69
CA ALA A 17 -28.24 17.29 -6.24
C ALA A 17 -27.97 15.86 -5.74
N ARG A 18 -28.73 14.87 -6.22
CA ARG A 18 -28.51 13.45 -5.92
C ARG A 18 -27.15 12.95 -6.40
N LEU A 19 -26.75 13.31 -7.62
CA LEU A 19 -25.45 12.93 -8.17
C LEU A 19 -24.29 13.55 -7.38
N LEU A 20 -24.43 14.81 -6.94
CA LEU A 20 -23.42 15.47 -6.12
C LEU A 20 -23.30 14.84 -4.73
N ASP A 21 -24.42 14.47 -4.10
CA ASP A 21 -24.43 13.79 -2.81
C ASP A 21 -23.74 12.42 -2.89
N GLU A 22 -24.09 11.62 -3.90
CA GLU A 22 -23.44 10.32 -4.14
C GLU A 22 -21.95 10.51 -4.46
N ASN A 23 -21.58 11.53 -5.24
CA ASN A 23 -20.17 11.81 -5.53
C ASN A 23 -19.37 12.15 -4.26
N ARG A 24 -19.95 12.94 -3.34
CA ARG A 24 -19.32 13.23 -2.04
C ARG A 24 -19.15 11.98 -1.20
N ARG A 25 -20.16 11.12 -1.17
CA ARG A 25 -20.11 9.84 -0.46
C ARG A 25 -19.01 8.92 -1.02
N LEU A 26 -18.96 8.75 -2.33
CA LEU A 26 -17.96 7.92 -2.99
C LEU A 26 -16.54 8.43 -2.74
N ARG A 27 -16.34 9.76 -2.72
CA ARG A 27 -15.04 10.35 -2.35
C ARG A 27 -14.66 10.02 -0.92
N ALA A 28 -15.60 10.14 0.03
CA ALA A 28 -15.32 9.77 1.42
C ALA A 28 -14.94 8.28 1.58
N GLU A 29 -15.58 7.39 0.84
CA GLU A 29 -15.23 5.96 0.82
C GLU A 29 -13.86 5.71 0.16
N LEU A 30 -13.54 6.41 -0.93
CA LEU A 30 -12.22 6.32 -1.54
C LEU A 30 -11.13 6.80 -0.58
N ASP A 31 -11.35 7.91 0.11
CA ASP A 31 -10.40 8.44 1.10
C ASP A 31 -10.17 7.44 2.24
N THR A 32 -11.22 6.77 2.72
CA THR A 32 -11.07 5.74 3.77
C THR A 32 -10.33 4.50 3.26
N ARG A 33 -10.62 4.05 2.03
CA ARG A 33 -9.89 2.94 1.39
C ARG A 33 -8.42 3.29 1.17
N MET A 34 -8.13 4.48 0.64
CA MET A 34 -6.76 4.96 0.45
C MET A 34 -6.02 5.06 1.78
N ALA A 35 -6.67 5.54 2.85
CA ALA A 35 -6.09 5.59 4.18
C ALA A 35 -5.80 4.17 4.72
N TRP A 36 -6.70 3.22 4.49
CA TRP A 36 -6.51 1.82 4.87
C TRP A 36 -5.37 1.15 4.08
N GLU A 37 -5.31 1.36 2.77
CA GLU A 37 -4.22 0.87 1.91
C GLU A 37 -2.88 1.49 2.32
N ALA A 38 -2.84 2.79 2.59
CA ALA A 38 -1.64 3.46 3.10
C ALA A 38 -1.21 2.88 4.46
N ALA A 39 -2.15 2.62 5.37
CA ALA A 39 -1.83 1.97 6.65
C ALA A 39 -1.35 0.52 6.48
N LEU A 40 -1.87 -0.21 5.49
CA LEU A 40 -1.37 -1.54 5.16
C LEU A 40 0.02 -1.50 4.53
N ASP A 41 0.29 -0.58 3.61
CA ASP A 41 1.63 -0.39 3.03
C ASP A 41 2.63 0.00 4.10
N GLU A 42 2.24 0.87 5.02
CA GLU A 42 3.02 1.26 6.18
C GLU A 42 3.32 0.04 7.08
N LYS A 43 2.31 -0.76 7.40
CA LYS A 43 2.47 -2.01 8.16
C LYS A 43 3.32 -3.03 7.39
N ALA A 44 3.17 -3.10 6.08
CA ALA A 44 3.96 -3.96 5.21
C ALA A 44 5.42 -3.50 5.21
N LYS A 45 5.73 -2.20 5.11
CA LYS A 45 7.08 -1.66 5.28
C LYS A 45 7.66 -1.95 6.66
N ARG A 46 6.86 -1.85 7.72
CA ARG A 46 7.27 -2.27 9.08
C ARG A 46 7.54 -3.77 9.16
N GLY A 47 6.80 -4.60 8.41
CA GLY A 47 6.92 -6.07 8.40
C GLY A 47 7.94 -6.64 7.41
N LEU A 48 8.22 -5.94 6.32
CA LEU A 48 9.14 -6.29 5.24
C LEU A 48 10.58 -5.87 5.52
N GLY A 49 10.87 -5.41 6.74
CA GLY A 49 12.23 -5.21 7.19
C GLY A 49 12.81 -3.88 6.73
N GLY A 50 13.10 -3.02 7.70
CA GLY A 50 14.42 -2.40 7.65
C GLY A 50 15.46 -3.52 7.62
N GLU A 51 16.66 -3.21 7.11
CA GLU A 51 17.85 -4.06 7.24
C GLU A 51 17.81 -4.71 8.62
N ARG A 52 17.56 -6.03 8.66
CA ARG A 52 17.65 -6.75 9.93
C ARG A 52 19.14 -6.69 10.26
N HIS A 53 19.47 -5.98 11.32
CA HIS A 53 20.83 -6.01 11.85
C HIS A 53 21.19 -7.49 12.07
N ALA A 54 22.34 -7.89 11.54
CA ALA A 54 22.90 -9.20 11.82
C ALA A 54 23.36 -9.26 13.29
N GLY A 55 23.57 -10.47 13.80
CA GLY A 55 24.05 -10.75 15.14
C GLY A 55 22.94 -11.07 16.15
N THR A 56 23.36 -11.76 17.21
CA THR A 56 22.47 -12.19 18.31
C THR A 56 21.77 -11.03 19.02
N GLU A 57 22.38 -9.84 19.05
CA GLU A 57 21.86 -8.61 19.66
C GLU A 57 20.59 -8.08 18.98
N ALA A 58 20.42 -8.39 17.69
CA ALA A 58 19.26 -7.99 16.92
C ALA A 58 18.12 -9.01 17.01
N MET A 59 18.37 -10.18 17.62
CA MET A 59 17.40 -11.26 17.76
C MET A 59 16.48 -11.05 18.97
N ARG A 60 15.17 -11.25 18.77
CA ARG A 60 14.18 -11.24 19.86
C ARG A 60 14.43 -12.36 20.88
N TYR A 61 14.94 -13.50 20.41
CA TYR A 61 15.22 -14.69 21.21
C TYR A 61 16.58 -15.25 20.77
N PRO A 62 17.70 -14.71 21.28
CA PRO A 62 19.03 -15.16 20.88
C PRO A 62 19.30 -16.59 21.38
N PRO A 63 20.00 -17.42 20.59
CA PRO A 63 20.40 -18.75 21.04
C PRO A 63 21.48 -18.66 22.14
N PRO A 64 21.56 -19.66 23.04
CA PRO A 64 22.55 -19.68 24.12
C PRO A 64 23.97 -19.97 23.61
N GLN A 65 24.11 -20.50 22.41
CA GLN A 65 25.37 -20.76 21.71
C GLN A 65 25.28 -20.13 20.33
N TRP A 66 26.37 -19.53 19.89
CA TRP A 66 26.52 -18.87 18.60
C TRP A 66 27.94 -19.12 18.13
N ASP A 67 28.08 -19.80 17.01
CA ASP A 67 29.39 -20.12 16.44
C ASP A 67 29.66 -19.38 15.12
N GLU A 68 30.84 -19.61 14.54
CA GLU A 68 31.26 -18.94 13.31
C GLU A 68 30.39 -19.31 12.10
N VAL A 69 29.74 -20.48 12.11
CA VAL A 69 28.84 -20.92 11.05
C VAL A 69 27.51 -20.17 11.18
N ASP A 70 27.01 -19.99 12.40
CA ASP A 70 25.82 -19.19 12.69
C ASP A 70 26.01 -17.72 12.26
N GLU A 71 27.15 -17.12 12.59
CA GLU A 71 27.49 -15.73 12.20
C GLU A 71 27.55 -15.57 10.68
N ALA A 72 28.27 -16.45 9.99
CA ALA A 72 28.40 -16.41 8.54
C ALA A 72 27.05 -16.60 7.82
N ALA A 73 26.14 -17.38 8.41
CA ALA A 73 24.79 -17.56 7.88
C ALA A 73 23.94 -16.31 8.06
N ASP A 74 24.05 -15.60 9.19
CA ASP A 74 23.25 -14.42 9.49
C ASP A 74 23.71 -13.17 8.70
N GLU A 75 25.03 -12.96 8.57
CA GLU A 75 25.60 -11.88 7.75
C GLU A 75 25.32 -12.03 6.24
N SER A 76 24.88 -13.21 5.81
CA SER A 76 24.54 -13.49 4.42
C SER A 76 23.15 -12.97 4.00
N PHE A 77 22.44 -12.15 4.80
CA PHE A 77 21.13 -11.61 4.43
C PHE A 77 21.07 -10.07 4.38
N PRO A 78 20.51 -9.48 3.30
CA PRO A 78 19.78 -10.12 2.20
C PRO A 78 20.71 -10.41 1.01
N ALA A 79 21.66 -11.35 1.10
CA ALA A 79 22.65 -11.58 0.04
C ALA A 79 22.09 -12.42 -1.13
N SER A 80 20.90 -12.08 -1.64
CA SER A 80 20.38 -12.59 -2.92
C SER A 80 19.20 -11.77 -3.46
N ASP A 81 19.41 -10.51 -3.85
CA ASP A 81 18.76 -10.03 -5.09
C ASP A 81 19.66 -10.49 -6.25
N PRO A 82 19.34 -11.58 -6.97
CA PRO A 82 20.07 -11.87 -8.20
C PRO A 82 19.90 -10.67 -9.15
N PRO A 83 20.92 -10.32 -9.96
CA PRO A 83 20.79 -9.20 -10.88
C PRO A 83 19.55 -9.41 -11.76
N ALA A 84 18.67 -8.40 -11.84
CA ALA A 84 17.52 -8.44 -12.72
C ALA A 84 18.00 -8.74 -14.16
N PHE A 85 17.62 -9.91 -14.68
CA PHE A 85 17.99 -10.32 -16.03
C PHE A 85 17.29 -9.43 -17.05
N ASN A 86 18.00 -8.41 -17.54
CA ASN A 86 17.54 -7.57 -18.65
C ASN A 86 18.03 -8.19 -19.96
N ALA A 87 17.28 -9.16 -20.51
CA ALA A 87 17.40 -9.51 -21.93
C ALA A 87 16.93 -8.32 -22.76
N ARG A 88 17.83 -7.38 -23.02
CA ARG A 88 17.65 -6.42 -24.11
C ARG A 88 17.80 -7.20 -25.40
N ASN A 89 16.70 -7.39 -26.12
CA ASN A 89 16.70 -7.83 -27.51
C ASN A 89 17.49 -6.83 -28.34
N THR A 90 18.76 -7.14 -28.62
CA THR A 90 19.50 -6.55 -29.73
C THR A 90 19.19 -7.37 -30.98
N THR A 91 18.34 -6.78 -31.82
CA THR A 91 18.24 -6.83 -33.30
C THR A 91 18.32 -8.18 -34.00
#